data_AF-A0AB33A551-F1
#
_entry.id   AF-A0AB33A551-F1
#
_cell.length_a   1.000
_cell.length_b   1.000
_cell.length_c   1.000
_cell.angle_alpha   90.00
_cell.angle_beta   90.00
_cell.angle_gamma   90.00
#
_symmetry.space_group_name_H-M   'P 1'
#
loop_
_entity.id
_entity.type
_entity.pdbx_description
1 polymer ?
#
loop_
_entity_poly.entity_id
_entity_poly.type
_entity_poly.pdbx_seq_one_letter_code
_entity_poly.pdbx_strand_id
1 'polypeptide(L)'
;MVDAATREAAEAQLAVMATQFRPEALRIGADRMMALLNPDGQFSDADQARRRGLTIGPQGFDGMSAISGLLDPGTRAYLDAPPQTWVRITDYPSPSSSPPHSKSSKTAPESRSPAPAPAYPYAI
;
A
#
# COMPACT_ATOMS: atom_id res chain seq x y z
N MET A 1 -22.68 10.19 19.84
CA MET A 1 -23.70 9.12 19.77
C MET A 1 -25.06 9.80 19.70
N VAL A 2 -25.83 9.57 18.63
CA VAL A 2 -27.18 10.12 18.47
C VAL A 2 -28.14 9.36 19.38
N ASP A 3 -29.01 10.07 20.10
CA ASP A 3 -30.01 9.44 20.96
C ASP A 3 -31.09 8.70 20.15
N ALA A 4 -31.75 7.74 20.79
CA ALA A 4 -32.72 6.85 20.14
C ALA A 4 -33.93 7.60 19.56
N ALA A 5 -34.37 8.68 20.20
CA ALA A 5 -35.54 9.44 19.75
C ALA A 5 -35.21 10.26 18.50
N THR A 6 -34.02 10.85 18.43
CA THR A 6 -33.53 11.55 17.24
C THR A 6 -33.34 10.60 16.05
N ARG A 7 -32.90 9.37 16.31
CA ARG A 7 -32.81 8.32 15.28
C ARG A 7 -34.19 7.91 14.75
N GLU A 8 -35.15 7.67 15.64
CA GLU A 8 -36.50 7.26 15.28
C GLU A 8 -37.22 8.34 14.45
N ALA A 9 -37.04 9.62 14.82
CA ALA A 9 -37.56 10.75 14.06
C ALA A 9 -36.97 10.83 12.64
N ALA A 10 -35.67 10.58 12.50
CA ALA A 10 -35.00 10.56 11.19
C ALA A 10 -35.46 9.39 10.31
N GLU A 11 -35.62 8.19 10.90
CA GLU A 11 -36.15 7.02 10.20
C GLU A 11 -37.60 7.26 9.73
N ALA A 12 -38.44 7.89 10.56
CA ALA A 12 -39.80 8.28 10.17
C ALA A 12 -39.81 9.30 9.01
N GLN A 13 -38.92 10.30 9.03
CA GLN A 13 -38.80 11.27 7.95
C GLN A 13 -38.32 10.64 6.64
N LEU A 14 -37.37 9.69 6.71
CA LEU A 14 -36.93 8.92 5.56
C LEU A 14 -38.02 8.03 4.97
N ALA A 15 -38.83 7.38 5.84
CA ALA A 15 -39.97 6.58 5.41
C ALA A 15 -41.01 7.43 4.67
N VAL A 16 -41.31 8.64 5.16
CA VAL A 16 -42.21 9.58 4.47
C VAL A 16 -41.62 10.02 3.13
N MET A 17 -40.34 10.40 3.08
CA MET A 17 -39.69 10.80 1.84
C MET A 17 -39.65 9.68 0.79
N ALA A 18 -39.51 8.42 1.21
CA ALA A 18 -39.49 7.26 0.32
C ALA A 18 -40.84 7.05 -0.40
N THR A 19 -41.95 7.50 0.18
CA THR A 19 -43.27 7.44 -0.46
C THR A 19 -43.50 8.54 -1.49
N GLN A 20 -42.73 9.63 -1.43
CA GLN A 20 -42.95 10.86 -2.22
C GLN A 20 -41.90 11.09 -3.30
N PHE A 21 -40.67 10.57 -3.11
CA PHE A 21 -39.54 10.86 -3.98
C PHE A 21 -39.02 9.60 -4.69
N ARG A 22 -38.48 9.80 -5.90
CA ARG A 22 -37.75 8.75 -6.60
C ARG A 22 -36.51 8.33 -5.78
N PRO A 23 -36.08 7.06 -5.86
CA PRO A 23 -35.00 6.53 -5.04
C PRO A 23 -33.70 7.33 -5.10
N GLU A 24 -33.42 8.00 -6.22
CA GLU A 24 -32.25 8.86 -6.36
C GLU A 24 -32.36 10.17 -5.56
N ALA A 25 -33.53 10.80 -5.54
CA ALA A 25 -33.79 11.98 -4.72
C ALA A 25 -33.88 11.63 -3.22
N LEU A 26 -34.35 10.43 -2.89
CA LEU A 26 -34.34 9.88 -1.54
C LEU A 26 -32.90 9.70 -1.02
N ARG A 27 -31.97 9.18 -1.84
CA ARG A 27 -30.55 9.03 -1.48
C ARG A 27 -29.92 10.37 -1.11
N ILE A 28 -30.10 11.39 -1.96
CA ILE A 28 -29.57 12.73 -1.70
C ILE A 28 -30.14 13.31 -0.39
N GLY A 29 -31.44 13.11 -0.15
CA GLY A 29 -32.10 13.52 1.09
C GLY A 29 -31.57 12.78 2.33
N ALA A 30 -31.33 11.48 2.20
CA ALA A 30 -30.76 10.63 3.25
C ALA A 30 -29.32 10.99 3.57
N ASP A 31 -28.49 11.23 2.56
CA ASP A 31 -27.09 11.65 2.74
C ASP A 31 -27.02 13.00 3.46
N ARG A 32 -27.91 13.94 3.09
CA ARG A 32 -28.00 15.25 3.74
C ARG A 32 -28.51 15.16 5.17
N MET A 33 -29.49 14.31 5.44
CA MET A 33 -29.94 14.02 6.81
C MET A 33 -28.82 13.36 7.63
N MET A 34 -28.10 12.39 7.07
CA MET A 34 -26.99 11.72 7.75
C MET A 34 -25.87 12.71 8.12
N ALA A 35 -25.54 13.66 7.24
CA ALA A 35 -24.57 14.72 7.50
C ALA A 35 -25.01 15.68 8.62
N LEU A 36 -26.32 15.91 8.78
CA LEU A 36 -26.88 16.77 9.83
C LEU A 36 -27.07 16.03 11.16
N LEU A 37 -27.41 14.74 11.12
CA LEU A 37 -27.59 13.89 12.31
C LEU A 37 -26.28 13.46 12.95
N ASN A 38 -25.19 13.37 12.19
CA ASN A 38 -23.88 13.01 12.70
C ASN A 38 -22.83 14.08 12.37
N PRO A 39 -22.93 15.28 12.98
CA PRO A 39 -21.98 16.37 12.72
C PRO A 39 -20.55 16.04 13.16
N ASP A 40 -20.40 15.09 14.11
CA ASP A 40 -19.10 14.63 14.61
C ASP A 40 -18.50 13.48 13.79
N GLY A 41 -19.22 12.96 12.78
CA GLY A 41 -18.73 11.87 11.93
C GLY A 41 -18.37 10.59 12.69
N GLN A 42 -19.01 10.35 13.83
CA GLN A 42 -18.81 9.13 14.63
C GLN A 42 -19.44 7.95 13.88
N PHE A 43 -18.73 7.42 12.89
CA PHE A 43 -19.01 6.10 12.34
C PHE A 43 -18.79 5.09 13.46
N SER A 44 -19.72 4.14 13.61
CA SER A 44 -19.50 3.06 14.57
C SER A 44 -18.20 2.33 14.22
N ASP A 45 -17.46 1.84 15.21
CA ASP A 45 -16.24 1.07 14.98
C ASP A 45 -16.48 -0.10 14.00
N ALA A 46 -17.71 -0.65 13.98
CA ALA A 46 -18.13 -1.68 13.04
C ALA A 46 -18.23 -1.17 11.59
N ASP A 47 -18.72 0.04 11.35
CA ASP A 47 -18.78 0.65 10.03
C ASP A 47 -17.38 1.02 9.53
N GLN A 48 -16.54 1.56 10.41
CA GLN A 48 -15.12 1.81 10.10
C GLN A 48 -14.40 0.50 9.80
N ALA A 49 -14.66 -0.57 10.56
CA ALA A 49 -14.08 -1.89 10.34
C ALA A 49 -14.49 -2.51 9.00
N ARG A 50 -15.70 -2.22 8.52
CA ARG A 50 -16.18 -2.71 7.21
C ARG A 50 -15.64 -1.90 6.04
N ARG A 51 -15.40 -0.59 6.24
CA ARG A 51 -14.93 0.31 5.19
C ARG A 51 -13.41 0.36 5.08
N ARG A 52 -12.67 0.08 6.16
CA ARG A 52 -11.21 0.05 6.14
C ARG A 52 -10.71 -1.11 5.28
N GLY A 53 -9.66 -0.85 4.52
CA GLY A 53 -9.04 -1.85 3.66
C GLY A 53 -8.04 -1.20 2.73
N LEU A 54 -6.94 -1.91 2.48
CA LEU A 54 -5.90 -1.52 1.53
C LEU A 54 -5.85 -2.57 0.42
N THR A 55 -5.78 -2.12 -0.82
CA THR A 55 -5.53 -2.98 -1.98
C THR A 55 -4.21 -2.58 -2.61
N ILE A 56 -3.40 -3.58 -2.93
CA ILE A 56 -2.17 -3.41 -3.72
C ILE A 56 -2.45 -4.01 -5.09
N GLY A 57 -2.39 -3.15 -6.10
CA GLY A 57 -2.57 -3.52 -7.50
C GLY A 57 -1.38 -4.33 -8.04
N PRO A 58 -1.51 -4.87 -9.26
CA PRO A 58 -0.41 -5.54 -9.93
C PRO A 58 0.79 -4.60 -10.08
N GLN A 59 2.00 -5.16 -10.02
CA GLN A 59 3.23 -4.41 -10.24
C GLN A 59 3.35 -4.02 -11.71
N GLY A 60 3.59 -2.73 -11.96
CA GLY A 60 3.87 -2.18 -13.28
C GLY A 60 5.23 -2.62 -13.82
N PHE A 61 5.46 -2.37 -15.10
CA PHE A 61 6.74 -2.66 -15.76
C PHE A 61 7.91 -1.83 -15.18
N ASP A 62 7.61 -0.68 -14.59
CA ASP A 62 8.52 0.17 -13.83
C ASP A 62 8.86 -0.39 -12.43
N GLY A 63 8.26 -1.52 -12.04
CA GLY A 63 8.42 -2.11 -10.72
C GLY A 63 7.55 -1.46 -9.64
N MET A 64 6.66 -0.53 -10.00
CA MET A 64 5.80 0.17 -9.05
C MET A 64 4.43 -0.50 -8.94
N SER A 65 3.92 -0.68 -7.73
CA SER A 65 2.54 -1.16 -7.51
C SER A 65 1.66 -0.03 -6.98
N ALA A 66 0.49 0.15 -7.58
CA ALA A 66 -0.49 1.09 -7.08
C ALA A 66 -1.07 0.60 -5.73
N ILE A 67 -1.21 1.51 -4.78
CA ILE A 67 -1.83 1.24 -3.48
C ILE A 67 -3.05 2.16 -3.34
N SER A 68 -4.21 1.60 -2.96
CA SER A 68 -5.44 2.38 -2.77
C SER A 68 -6.28 1.81 -1.63
N GLY A 69 -7.16 2.64 -1.03
CA GLY A 69 -8.04 2.20 0.03
C GLY A 69 -8.35 3.27 1.06
N LEU A 70 -9.06 2.87 2.11
CA LEU A 70 -9.42 3.72 3.25
C LEU A 70 -8.73 3.19 4.51
N LEU A 71 -8.09 4.10 5.25
CA LEU A 71 -7.44 3.80 6.53
C LEU A 71 -8.35 4.24 7.68
N ASP A 72 -8.30 3.48 8.77
CA ASP A 72 -8.88 3.95 10.03
C ASP A 72 -8.03 5.10 10.63
N PRO A 73 -8.60 5.94 11.50
CA PRO A 73 -7.90 7.09 12.07
C PRO A 73 -6.62 6.73 12.83
N GLY A 74 -6.58 5.59 13.53
CA GLY A 74 -5.41 5.15 14.28
C GLY A 74 -4.26 4.76 13.36
N THR A 75 -4.57 3.98 12.31
CA THR A 75 -3.59 3.62 11.27
C THR A 75 -3.13 4.84 10.48
N ARG A 76 -4.02 5.80 10.19
CA ARG A 76 -3.64 7.06 9.55
C ARG A 76 -2.64 7.86 10.39
N ALA A 77 -2.88 7.96 11.70
CA ALA A 77 -1.97 8.64 12.62
C ALA A 77 -0.59 7.96 12.69
N TYR A 78 -0.55 6.63 12.64
CA TYR A 78 0.71 5.88 12.61
C TYR A 78 1.53 6.16 11.33
N LEU A 79 0.87 6.42 10.20
CA LEU A 79 1.55 6.82 8.96
C LEU A 79 1.96 8.29 8.94
N ASP A 80 1.19 9.18 9.58
CA ASP A 80 1.54 10.60 9.69
C ASP A 80 2.73 10.84 10.64
N ALA A 81 2.81 10.05 11.70
CA ALA A 81 3.88 10.10 12.69
C ALA A 81 4.53 8.71 12.84
N PRO A 82 5.32 8.27 11.85
CA PRO A 82 5.98 6.98 11.92
C PRO A 82 7.03 6.97 13.03
N PRO A 83 7.25 5.83 13.69
CA PRO A 83 8.29 5.72 14.70
C PRO A 83 9.69 5.84 14.08
N GLN A 84 10.66 6.29 14.88
CA GLN A 84 12.07 6.48 14.46
C GLN A 84 12.73 5.21 13.89
N THR A 85 12.18 4.03 14.18
CA THR A 85 12.67 2.75 13.66
C THR A 85 12.35 2.52 12.18
N TRP A 86 11.45 3.30 11.60
CA TRP A 86 11.11 3.20 10.17
C TRP A 86 12.23 3.78 9.30
N VAL A 87 12.54 3.09 8.20
CA VAL A 87 13.46 3.60 7.17
C VAL A 87 12.68 4.44 6.17
N ARG A 88 13.14 5.66 5.86
CA ARG A 88 12.45 6.49 4.86
C ARG A 88 12.78 5.95 3.48
N ILE A 89 11.79 5.90 2.60
CA ILE A 89 11.99 5.46 1.21
C ILE A 89 13.04 6.34 0.50
N THR A 90 13.16 7.61 0.90
CA THR A 90 14.18 8.55 0.42
C THR A 90 15.60 8.19 0.82
N ASP A 91 15.79 7.37 1.85
CA ASP A 91 17.11 6.96 2.34
C ASP A 91 17.64 5.74 1.58
N TYR A 92 16.79 5.08 0.77
CA TYR A 92 17.22 4.00 -0.11
C TYR A 92 17.85 4.57 -1.38
N PRO A 93 19.04 4.08 -1.80
CA PRO A 93 19.59 4.42 -3.09
C PRO A 93 18.65 3.94 -4.20
N SER A 94 18.42 4.79 -5.20
CA SER A 94 17.61 4.42 -6.36
C SER A 94 18.17 3.15 -7.00
N PRO A 95 17.33 2.16 -7.38
CA PRO A 95 17.79 0.95 -8.06
C PRO A 95 18.48 1.23 -9.40
N SER A 96 18.34 2.44 -9.95
CA SER A 96 19.01 2.90 -11.17
C SER A 96 20.44 3.43 -10.95
N SER A 97 20.91 3.57 -9.70
CA SER A 97 22.35 3.77 -9.46
C SER A 97 23.06 2.46 -9.79
N SER A 98 23.39 2.28 -11.06
CA SER A 98 24.25 1.19 -11.51
C SER A 98 25.48 1.16 -10.60
N PRO A 99 25.89 -0.01 -10.06
CA PRO A 99 27.18 -0.12 -9.40
C PRO A 99 28.23 0.48 -10.34
N PRO A 100 29.24 1.21 -9.84
CA PRO A 100 30.30 1.71 -10.72
C PRO A 100 30.81 0.51 -11.51
N HIS A 101 30.69 0.58 -12.85
CA HIS A 101 31.15 -0.48 -13.73
C HIS A 101 32.56 -0.86 -13.27
N SER A 102 32.71 -2.04 -12.68
CA SER A 102 34.05 -2.57 -12.47
C SER A 102 34.61 -2.71 -13.88
N LYS A 103 35.62 -1.91 -14.19
CA LYS A 103 36.39 -2.09 -15.41
C LYS A 103 36.96 -3.49 -15.29
N SER A 104 36.35 -4.46 -15.98
CA SER A 104 36.92 -5.78 -16.16
C SER A 104 38.25 -5.59 -16.87
N SER A 105 39.34 -5.46 -16.12
CA SER A 105 40.67 -5.63 -16.65
C SER A 105 40.77 -7.10 -17.04
N LYS A 106 40.75 -7.33 -18.35
CA LYS A 106 40.99 -8.61 -19.00
C LYS A 106 42.34 -9.16 -18.52
N THR A 107 42.32 -10.03 -17.51
CA THR A 107 43.52 -10.76 -17.10
C THR A 107 43.84 -11.75 -18.22
N ALA A 108 44.95 -11.52 -18.91
CA ALA A 108 45.49 -12.44 -19.90
C ALA A 108 45.74 -13.81 -19.24
N PRO A 109 45.50 -14.95 -19.93
CA PRO A 109 45.78 -16.25 -19.34
C PRO A 109 47.29 -16.40 -19.16
N GLU A 110 47.69 -16.51 -17.90
CA GLU A 110 49.06 -16.80 -17.49
C GLU A 110 49.49 -18.14 -18.07
N SER A 111 50.50 -18.09 -18.94
CA SER A 111 51.12 -19.25 -19.57
C SER A 111 51.82 -20.10 -18.50
N ARG A 112 51.12 -21.10 -17.95
CA ARG A 112 51.78 -22.17 -17.20
C ARG A 112 52.59 -23.01 -18.18
N SER A 113 53.91 -22.90 -18.08
CA SER A 113 54.85 -23.84 -18.70
C SER A 113 54.45 -25.29 -18.37
N PRO A 114 54.48 -26.22 -19.34
CA PRO A 114 54.24 -27.62 -19.05
C PRO A 114 55.37 -28.16 -18.14
N ALA A 115 54.98 -28.99 -17.17
CA ALA A 115 55.91 -29.70 -16.29
C ALA A 115 56.88 -30.58 -17.11
N PRO A 116 58.15 -30.74 -16.69
CA PRO A 116 59.10 -31.57 -17.43
C PRO A 116 58.67 -33.05 -17.39
N ALA A 117 58.75 -33.71 -18.55
CA ALA A 117 58.43 -35.13 -18.70
C ALA A 117 59.34 -36.02 -17.84
N PRO A 118 58.85 -37.13 -17.26
CA PRO A 118 59.69 -38.04 -16.50
C PRO A 118 60.71 -38.72 -17.42
N ALA A 119 61.98 -38.75 -16.98
CA ALA A 119 63.05 -39.44 -17.65
C ALA A 119 62.85 -40.96 -17.52
N TYR A 120 62.40 -41.62 -18.59
CA TYR A 120 62.44 -43.08 -18.68
C TYR A 120 63.86 -43.51 -19.07
N PRO A 121 64.56 -44.32 -18.26
CA PRO A 121 65.80 -44.93 -18.70
C PRO A 121 65.45 -46.11 -19.62
N TYR A 122 65.75 -45.98 -20.91
CA TYR A 122 65.93 -47.15 -21.78
C TYR A 122 67.42 -47.42 -21.92
N ALA A 123 67.88 -48.59 -21.47
CA ALA A 123 68.91 -49.36 -22.14
C ALA A 123 68.97 -50.81 -21.62
N ILE A 124 68.65 -51.73 -22.53
CA ILE A 124 69.19 -53.08 -22.81
C ILE A 124 69.07 -54.14 -21.71
#